data_AF-A0A819ESN6-F1
#
_entry.id   AF-A0A819ESN6-F1
#
_cell.length_a   1.000
_cell.length_b   1.000
_cell.length_c   1.000
_cell.angle_alpha   90.00
_cell.angle_beta   90.00
_cell.angle_gamma   90.00
#
_symmetry.space_group_name_H-M   'P 1'
#
loop_
_entity.id
_entity.type
_entity.pdbx_description
1 polymer ?
#
loop_
_entity_poly.entity_id
_entity_poly.type
_entity_poly.pdbx_seq_one_letter_code
_entity_poly.pdbx_strand_id
1 'polypeptide(L)'
;MTTSQSLPTTPMYFVLTDSHGKFVPPTITTINYRIMVKAILGLKCIDKYSSNLSALAVLSTSCLDSHLASSHALMLLVGTNPVRCDPASSIITHIKTIIIFLCSTYPHLSGKHCINIVPCFPCFKPFYPLNTYHSLLNNIAQYNSQLFDLSITLNFTIVNFNVMDHHIGPDRMHLDYKYSTIVKNSIVDYEYLSSTLTPLPIKTIGRSREAKARRNKLRHTKLLLKQQQYYLTRPVESPWCLKSIKTHLHQQKIKLAKIPPIYRKTLRIQFNNTVDLEIAEATLPQDAFSQRTYPLTTICKLTFLSSFFPVCKCM
;
A
#
# COMPACT_ATOMS: atom_id res chain seq x y z
N MET A 1 14.04 -23.56 -49.51
CA MET A 1 14.68 -22.76 -48.46
C MET A 1 13.66 -22.54 -47.36
N THR A 2 13.61 -23.46 -46.41
CA THR A 2 12.73 -23.37 -45.22
C THR A 2 13.42 -22.45 -44.22
N THR A 3 12.85 -21.26 -44.01
CA THR A 3 13.25 -20.36 -42.94
C THR A 3 13.00 -21.05 -41.61
N SER A 4 14.09 -21.48 -40.96
CA SER A 4 14.06 -21.87 -39.55
C SER A 4 13.69 -20.65 -38.74
N GLN A 5 12.40 -20.48 -38.45
CA GLN A 5 11.94 -19.55 -37.42
C GLN A 5 12.56 -20.04 -36.10
N SER A 6 13.62 -19.37 -35.66
CA SER A 6 14.14 -19.56 -34.31
C SER A 6 12.99 -19.28 -33.34
N LEU A 7 12.67 -20.25 -32.48
CA LEU A 7 11.71 -20.02 -31.41
C LEU A 7 12.09 -18.73 -30.66
N PRO A 8 11.13 -17.88 -30.29
CA PRO A 8 11.43 -16.71 -29.49
C PRO A 8 12.15 -17.18 -28.22
N THR A 9 13.37 -16.68 -28.02
CA THR A 9 14.17 -16.97 -26.83
C THR A 9 13.40 -16.46 -25.61
N THR A 10 12.89 -17.37 -24.78
CA THR A 10 12.24 -17.02 -23.51
C THR A 10 13.16 -16.11 -22.70
N PRO A 11 12.69 -14.94 -22.26
CA PRO A 11 13.51 -14.00 -21.50
C PRO A 11 14.08 -14.65 -20.23
N MET A 12 15.31 -14.29 -19.90
CA MET A 12 16.02 -14.79 -18.73
C MET A 12 15.66 -13.95 -17.50
N TYR A 13 15.52 -14.61 -16.36
CA TYR A 13 15.36 -13.96 -15.06
C TYR A 13 16.41 -14.52 -14.10
N PHE A 14 17.17 -13.66 -13.43
CA PHE A 14 18.21 -14.10 -12.50
C PHE A 14 17.77 -13.94 -11.05
N VAL A 15 17.98 -14.96 -10.23
CA VAL A 15 17.71 -14.94 -8.79
C VAL A 15 19.01 -15.23 -8.05
N LEU A 16 19.44 -14.28 -7.22
CA LEU A 16 20.52 -14.47 -6.26
C LEU A 16 19.93 -14.55 -4.86
N THR A 17 20.24 -15.64 -4.15
CA THR A 17 19.62 -15.93 -2.85
C THR A 17 20.64 -16.48 -1.86
N ASP A 18 20.40 -16.24 -0.58
CA ASP A 18 21.12 -16.90 0.49
C ASP A 18 20.68 -18.38 0.69
N SER A 19 20.88 -18.93 1.88
CA SER A 19 20.51 -20.30 2.24
C SER A 19 19.00 -20.60 2.14
N HIS A 20 18.13 -19.59 2.08
CA HIS A 20 16.69 -19.80 1.87
C HIS A 20 16.37 -20.39 0.50
N GLY A 21 17.20 -20.11 -0.52
CA GLY A 21 17.04 -20.65 -1.86
C GLY A 21 17.70 -22.01 -2.10
N LYS A 22 18.34 -22.63 -1.10
CA LYS A 22 19.15 -23.85 -1.30
C LYS A 22 18.38 -25.06 -1.86
N PHE A 23 17.07 -25.09 -1.67
CA PHE A 23 16.19 -26.16 -2.16
C PHE A 23 15.45 -25.78 -3.46
N VAL A 24 15.67 -24.56 -3.97
CA VAL A 24 15.12 -24.12 -5.24
C VAL A 24 16.01 -24.70 -6.36
N PRO A 25 15.42 -25.33 -7.40
CA PRO A 25 16.21 -25.80 -8.54
C PRO A 25 17.02 -24.66 -9.18
N PRO A 26 18.26 -24.92 -9.62
CA PRO A 26 19.14 -23.90 -10.20
C PRO A 26 18.61 -23.32 -11.52
N THR A 27 17.67 -24.01 -12.16
CA THR A 27 16.96 -23.52 -13.33
C THR A 27 15.49 -23.92 -13.24
N ILE A 28 14.59 -22.98 -13.50
CA ILE A 28 13.16 -23.19 -13.60
C ILE A 28 12.70 -22.64 -14.95
N THR A 29 12.02 -23.46 -15.74
CA THR A 29 11.42 -23.03 -17.00
C THR A 29 9.93 -22.84 -16.79
N THR A 30 9.42 -21.66 -17.14
CA THR A 30 7.99 -21.35 -17.20
C THR A 30 7.59 -21.06 -18.64
N ILE A 31 6.31 -20.81 -18.90
CA ILE A 31 5.82 -20.43 -20.24
C ILE A 31 6.43 -19.10 -20.69
N ASN A 32 6.72 -18.19 -19.74
CA ASN A 32 7.12 -16.81 -20.03
C ASN A 32 8.62 -16.57 -19.85
N TYR A 33 9.29 -17.32 -18.96
CA TYR A 33 10.67 -17.05 -18.58
C TYR A 33 11.47 -18.31 -18.36
N ARG A 34 12.79 -18.16 -18.50
CA ARG A 34 13.76 -19.08 -17.93
C ARG A 34 14.41 -18.42 -16.71
N ILE A 35 14.13 -18.96 -15.54
CA ILE A 35 14.63 -18.45 -14.26
C ILE A 35 15.91 -19.21 -13.91
N MET A 36 16.99 -18.48 -13.69
CA MET A 36 18.26 -19.02 -13.18
C MET A 36 18.40 -18.65 -11.71
N VAL A 37 18.65 -19.63 -10.86
CA VAL A 37 18.75 -19.44 -9.41
C VAL A 37 20.16 -19.78 -8.96
N LYS A 38 20.81 -18.84 -8.27
CA LYS A 38 22.10 -19.03 -7.61
C LYS A 38 21.92 -18.87 -6.10
N ALA A 39 21.99 -19.97 -5.37
CA ALA A 39 21.92 -19.98 -3.92
C ALA A 39 23.33 -20.05 -3.30
N ILE A 40 23.65 -19.12 -2.40
CA ILE A 40 24.94 -19.05 -1.69
C ILE A 40 24.67 -19.02 -0.20
N LEU A 41 25.08 -20.07 0.52
CA LEU A 41 24.84 -20.17 1.96
C LEU A 41 25.65 -19.11 2.71
N GLY A 42 25.00 -18.34 3.58
CA GLY A 42 25.65 -17.27 4.35
C GLY A 42 25.84 -15.96 3.57
N LEU A 43 25.27 -15.82 2.37
CA LEU A 43 25.35 -14.61 1.56
C LEU A 43 24.87 -13.37 2.34
N LYS A 44 25.63 -12.29 2.23
CA LYS A 44 25.33 -10.94 2.73
C LYS A 44 25.37 -9.95 1.57
N CYS A 45 24.87 -8.73 1.78
CA CYS A 45 24.94 -7.68 0.77
C CYS A 45 26.40 -7.37 0.40
N ILE A 46 27.21 -7.07 1.42
CA ILE A 46 28.65 -6.89 1.33
C ILE A 46 29.27 -7.63 2.52
N ASP A 47 30.23 -8.52 2.26
CA ASP A 47 31.00 -9.19 3.30
C ASP A 47 32.48 -8.77 3.16
N LYS A 48 33.05 -8.29 4.27
CA LYS A 48 34.43 -7.75 4.31
C LYS A 48 35.49 -8.84 4.35
N TYR A 49 35.12 -10.06 4.71
CA TYR A 49 36.04 -11.16 4.96
C TYR A 49 36.05 -12.17 3.80
N SER A 50 34.93 -12.33 3.10
CA SER A 50 34.80 -13.26 1.98
C SER A 50 34.01 -12.66 0.83
N SER A 51 34.70 -12.43 -0.30
CA SER A 51 34.07 -11.99 -1.55
C SER A 51 33.02 -12.99 -2.06
N ASN A 52 33.21 -14.28 -1.79
CA ASN A 52 32.24 -15.32 -2.17
C ASN A 52 30.92 -15.24 -1.39
N LEU A 53 30.91 -14.57 -0.23
CA LEU A 53 29.70 -14.34 0.57
C LEU A 53 29.17 -12.90 0.41
N SER A 54 29.76 -12.11 -0.48
CA SER A 54 29.35 -10.74 -0.78
C SER A 54 28.54 -10.71 -2.07
N ALA A 55 27.27 -10.35 -2.00
CA ALA A 55 26.40 -10.25 -3.16
C ALA A 55 26.97 -9.25 -4.19
N LEU A 56 27.50 -8.12 -3.75
CA LEU A 56 28.16 -7.16 -4.64
C LEU A 56 29.32 -7.81 -5.40
N ALA A 57 30.24 -8.47 -4.69
CA ALA A 57 31.40 -9.08 -5.34
C ALA A 57 30.99 -10.20 -6.30
N VAL A 58 30.01 -11.03 -5.92
CA VAL A 58 29.46 -12.09 -6.78
C VAL A 58 28.84 -11.50 -8.05
N LEU A 59 28.04 -10.45 -7.93
CA LEU A 59 27.41 -9.77 -9.07
C LEU A 59 28.42 -9.05 -9.97
N SER A 60 29.56 -8.62 -9.43
CA SER A 60 30.65 -8.02 -10.19
C SER A 60 31.59 -9.05 -10.86
N THR A 61 31.35 -10.35 -10.70
CA THR A 61 32.19 -11.37 -11.35
C THR A 61 31.85 -11.51 -12.84
N SER A 62 32.88 -11.66 -13.68
CA SER A 62 32.73 -11.88 -15.12
C SER A 62 31.90 -13.12 -15.49
N CYS A 63 31.84 -14.12 -14.59
CA CYS A 63 31.06 -15.35 -14.79
C CYS A 63 29.54 -15.09 -14.87
N LEU A 64 29.04 -14.05 -14.17
CA LEU A 64 27.62 -13.69 -14.20
C LEU A 64 27.31 -12.58 -15.20
N ASP A 65 28.31 -11.97 -15.81
CA ASP A 65 28.15 -10.80 -16.67
C ASP A 65 27.22 -11.08 -17.86
N SER A 66 27.46 -12.18 -18.59
CA SER A 66 26.61 -12.59 -19.70
C SER A 66 25.16 -12.92 -19.28
N HIS A 67 24.99 -13.46 -18.07
CA HIS A 67 23.68 -13.78 -17.52
C HIS A 67 22.92 -12.50 -17.15
N LEU A 68 23.56 -11.54 -16.48
CA LEU A 68 22.95 -10.28 -16.09
C LEU A 68 22.68 -9.37 -17.30
N ALA A 69 23.60 -9.34 -18.27
CA ALA A 69 23.46 -8.59 -19.52
C ALA A 69 22.26 -9.05 -20.36
N SER A 70 21.92 -10.35 -20.31
CA SER A 70 20.78 -10.93 -21.03
C SER A 70 19.52 -11.08 -20.19
N SER A 71 19.59 -10.84 -18.88
CA SER A 71 18.44 -10.96 -17.98
C SER A 71 17.49 -9.80 -18.15
N HIS A 72 16.20 -10.09 -18.26
CA HIS A 72 15.13 -9.11 -18.24
C HIS A 72 15.01 -8.43 -16.86
N ALA A 73 15.21 -9.21 -15.81
CA ALA A 73 15.10 -8.77 -14.43
C ALA A 73 15.93 -9.66 -13.49
N LEU A 74 16.15 -9.13 -12.29
CA LEU A 74 16.94 -9.68 -11.21
C LEU A 74 16.11 -9.71 -9.92
N MET A 75 16.21 -10.78 -9.15
CA MET A 75 15.74 -10.84 -7.76
C MET A 75 16.88 -11.09 -6.78
N LEU A 76 16.91 -10.31 -5.69
CA LEU A 76 17.82 -10.47 -4.58
C LEU A 76 17.05 -10.92 -3.33
N LEU A 77 17.34 -12.12 -2.85
CA LEU A 77 16.92 -12.63 -1.53
C LEU A 77 18.14 -12.68 -0.62
N VAL A 78 18.51 -11.51 -0.09
CA VAL A 78 19.73 -11.29 0.70
C VAL A 78 19.38 -10.39 1.89
N GLY A 79 18.67 -10.95 2.87
CA GLY A 79 18.14 -10.19 4.01
C GLY A 79 18.54 -10.76 5.36
N THR A 80 18.43 -12.08 5.54
CA THR A 80 18.45 -12.70 6.87
C THR A 80 19.83 -12.71 7.53
N ASN A 81 20.92 -12.93 6.77
CA ASN A 81 22.27 -12.91 7.36
C ASN A 81 22.74 -11.48 7.72
N PRO A 82 22.62 -10.46 6.84
CA PRO A 82 22.99 -9.09 7.19
C PRO A 82 22.27 -8.55 8.42
N VAL A 83 20.93 -8.70 8.51
CA VAL A 83 20.14 -8.08 9.61
C VAL A 83 20.47 -8.63 11.00
N ARG A 84 21.14 -9.79 11.07
CA ARG A 84 21.60 -10.38 12.34
C ARG A 84 22.91 -9.79 12.82
N CYS A 85 23.75 -9.32 11.91
CA CYS A 85 25.13 -8.94 12.20
C CYS A 85 25.40 -7.44 12.04
N ASP A 86 24.60 -6.76 11.21
CA ASP A 86 24.83 -5.37 10.84
C ASP A 86 23.61 -4.50 11.20
N PRO A 87 23.81 -3.22 11.57
CA PRO A 87 22.72 -2.27 11.71
C PRO A 87 21.99 -2.05 10.38
N ALA A 88 20.66 -1.89 10.45
CA ALA A 88 19.78 -1.67 9.31
C ALA A 88 20.31 -0.60 8.34
N SER A 89 20.77 0.54 8.86
CA SER A 89 21.32 1.64 8.06
C SER A 89 22.55 1.24 7.22
N SER A 90 23.42 0.38 7.75
CA SER A 90 24.58 -0.14 7.02
C SER A 90 24.13 -1.06 5.89
N ILE A 91 23.17 -1.93 6.16
CA ILE A 91 22.62 -2.86 5.17
C ILE A 91 21.96 -2.09 4.03
N ILE A 92 21.19 -1.04 4.35
CA ILE A 92 20.53 -0.19 3.37
C ILE A 92 21.55 0.56 2.50
N THR A 93 22.65 1.01 3.10
CA THR A 93 23.77 1.60 2.34
C THR A 93 24.37 0.58 1.36
N HIS A 94 24.59 -0.66 1.80
CA HIS A 94 25.09 -1.73 0.94
C HIS A 94 24.12 -2.05 -0.21
N ILE A 95 22.82 -2.13 0.06
CA ILE A 95 21.78 -2.36 -0.95
C ILE A 95 21.78 -1.21 -1.97
N LYS A 96 21.86 0.03 -1.50
CA LYS A 96 21.99 1.21 -2.38
C LYS A 96 23.21 1.10 -3.30
N THR A 97 24.37 0.70 -2.76
CA THR A 97 25.58 0.49 -3.58
C THR A 97 25.37 -0.60 -4.64
N ILE A 98 24.76 -1.72 -4.28
CA ILE A 98 24.47 -2.81 -5.22
C ILE A 98 23.54 -2.34 -6.33
N ILE A 99 22.46 -1.64 -6.01
CA ILE A 99 21.50 -1.15 -7.00
C ILE A 99 22.17 -0.15 -7.94
N ILE A 100 22.94 0.81 -7.41
CA ILE A 100 23.65 1.79 -8.24
C ILE A 100 24.62 1.08 -9.20
N PHE A 101 25.39 0.12 -8.69
CA PHE A 101 26.30 -0.70 -9.49
C PHE A 101 25.56 -1.45 -10.61
N LEU A 102 24.43 -2.09 -10.29
CA LEU A 102 23.64 -2.83 -11.27
C LEU A 102 23.08 -1.92 -12.36
N CYS A 103 22.48 -0.78 -11.99
CA CYS A 103 21.92 0.16 -12.95
C CYS A 103 23.00 0.84 -13.80
N SER A 104 24.20 1.08 -13.26
CA SER A 104 25.31 1.66 -14.03
C SER A 104 25.91 0.66 -15.02
N THR A 105 25.99 -0.61 -14.63
CA THR A 105 26.65 -1.67 -15.42
C THR A 105 25.69 -2.30 -16.43
N TYR A 106 24.41 -2.42 -16.06
CA TYR A 106 23.34 -3.04 -16.84
C TYR A 106 22.15 -2.06 -16.96
N PRO A 107 22.22 -1.07 -17.87
CA PRO A 107 21.22 0.00 -17.95
C PRO A 107 19.78 -0.47 -18.11
N HIS A 108 19.56 -1.63 -18.75
CA HIS A 108 18.24 -2.23 -18.91
C HIS A 108 17.59 -2.65 -17.58
N LEU A 109 18.38 -2.81 -16.51
CA LEU A 109 17.88 -3.12 -15.17
C LEU A 109 17.37 -1.90 -14.39
N SER A 110 17.47 -0.68 -14.94
CA SER A 110 17.02 0.54 -14.28
C SER A 110 15.49 0.70 -14.16
N GLY A 111 14.72 -0.24 -14.74
CA GLY A 111 13.26 -0.24 -14.68
C GLY A 111 12.72 -0.71 -13.33
N LYS A 112 11.53 -0.21 -12.94
CA LYS A 112 10.90 -0.48 -11.64
C LYS A 112 10.79 -1.96 -11.27
N HIS A 113 10.51 -2.81 -12.24
CA HIS A 113 10.30 -4.24 -12.07
C HIS A 113 11.52 -5.08 -12.50
N CYS A 114 12.61 -4.43 -12.92
CA CYS A 114 13.81 -5.11 -13.37
C CYS A 114 14.75 -5.46 -12.22
N ILE A 115 14.69 -4.74 -11.09
CA ILE A 115 15.36 -5.12 -9.85
C ILE A 115 14.29 -5.37 -8.78
N ASN A 116 14.33 -6.57 -8.23
CA ASN A 116 13.39 -7.05 -7.24
C ASN A 116 14.16 -7.43 -5.97
N ILE A 117 13.72 -6.95 -4.81
CA ILE A 117 14.34 -7.29 -3.52
C ILE A 117 13.29 -7.92 -2.62
N VAL A 118 13.60 -9.10 -2.10
CA VAL A 118 12.77 -9.76 -1.10
C VAL A 118 13.18 -9.23 0.27
N PRO A 119 12.23 -8.72 1.10
CA PRO A 119 12.54 -8.24 2.43
C PRO A 119 12.99 -9.39 3.32
N CYS A 120 13.53 -9.05 4.50
CA CYS A 120 13.98 -10.07 5.43
C CYS A 120 12.81 -10.93 5.90
N PHE A 121 12.99 -12.25 5.88
CA PHE A 121 12.04 -13.16 6.51
C PHE A 121 12.05 -12.98 8.04
N PRO A 122 10.98 -13.40 8.74
CA PRO A 122 10.99 -13.48 10.19
C PRO A 122 12.23 -14.24 10.69
N CYS A 123 12.95 -13.64 11.63
CA CYS A 123 14.18 -14.19 12.17
C CYS A 123 14.25 -13.94 13.67
N PHE A 124 14.52 -15.00 14.42
CA PHE A 124 14.46 -15.05 15.88
C PHE A 124 15.77 -15.57 16.48
N LYS A 125 16.85 -15.53 15.69
CA LYS A 125 18.18 -16.01 16.04
C LYS A 125 19.15 -14.84 16.18
N PRO A 126 19.25 -14.19 17.36
CA PRO A 126 20.17 -13.07 17.56
C PRO A 126 21.63 -13.47 17.32
N PHE A 127 22.47 -12.48 17.04
CA PHE A 127 23.90 -12.64 16.83
C PHE A 127 24.62 -11.34 17.21
N TYR A 128 25.88 -11.39 17.62
CA TYR A 128 26.61 -10.17 17.98
C TYR A 128 26.77 -9.24 16.76
N PRO A 129 26.50 -7.92 16.87
CA PRO A 129 26.23 -7.16 18.09
C PRO A 129 24.75 -7.11 18.52
N LEU A 130 23.83 -7.58 17.68
CA LEU A 130 22.38 -7.66 17.94
C LEU A 130 22.03 -8.92 18.74
N ASN A 131 22.60 -9.02 19.94
CA ASN A 131 22.60 -10.21 20.78
C ASN A 131 21.28 -10.48 21.53
N THR A 132 20.30 -9.57 21.47
CA THR A 132 18.97 -9.78 22.06
C THR A 132 17.89 -9.92 21.00
N TYR A 133 16.82 -10.63 21.35
CA TYR A 133 15.62 -10.74 20.50
C TYR A 133 15.03 -9.37 20.17
N HIS A 134 14.93 -8.50 21.17
CA HIS A 134 14.40 -7.14 21.00
C HIS A 134 15.25 -6.31 20.04
N SER A 135 16.59 -6.31 20.19
CA SER A 135 17.50 -5.60 19.29
C SER A 135 17.41 -6.13 17.85
N LEU A 136 17.29 -7.45 17.67
CA LEU A 136 17.14 -8.05 16.34
C LEU A 136 15.82 -7.64 15.69
N LEU A 137 14.70 -7.76 16.40
CA LEU A 137 13.39 -7.38 15.85
C LEU A 137 13.31 -5.90 15.51
N ASN A 138 13.86 -5.03 16.37
CA ASN A 138 13.93 -3.60 16.07
C ASN A 138 14.78 -3.35 14.82
N ASN A 139 15.91 -4.05 14.66
CA ASN A 139 16.75 -3.93 13.48
C ASN A 139 16.04 -4.42 12.20
N ILE A 140 15.29 -5.52 12.26
CA ILE A 140 14.48 -6.02 11.14
C ILE A 140 13.39 -5.02 10.76
N ALA A 141 12.68 -4.45 11.74
CA ALA A 141 11.65 -3.44 11.50
C ALA A 141 12.23 -2.18 10.84
N GLN A 142 13.37 -1.68 11.35
CA GLN A 142 14.09 -0.55 10.76
C GLN A 142 14.57 -0.85 9.34
N TYR A 143 15.14 -2.03 9.11
CA TYR A 143 15.59 -2.48 7.79
C TYR A 143 14.43 -2.51 6.79
N ASN A 144 13.31 -3.15 7.12
CA ASN A 144 12.18 -3.26 6.22
C ASN A 144 11.55 -1.88 5.91
N SER A 145 11.46 -0.98 6.89
CA SER A 145 11.00 0.40 6.69
C SER A 145 11.93 1.17 5.75
N GLN A 146 13.23 1.16 6.02
CA GLN A 146 14.20 1.87 5.19
C GLN A 146 14.34 1.28 3.78
N LEU A 147 14.16 -0.04 3.64
CA LEU A 147 14.16 -0.70 2.34
C LEU A 147 12.98 -0.21 1.49
N PHE A 148 11.82 -0.02 2.10
CA PHE A 148 10.65 0.55 1.44
C PHE A 148 10.92 1.97 0.94
N ASP A 149 11.48 2.85 1.79
CA ASP A 149 11.84 4.20 1.38
C ASP A 149 12.89 4.21 0.25
N LEU A 150 13.88 3.31 0.34
CA LEU A 150 14.89 3.15 -0.70
C LEU A 150 14.27 2.65 -2.02
N SER A 151 13.26 1.78 -1.97
CA SER A 151 12.57 1.26 -3.16
C SER A 151 11.86 2.35 -3.96
N ILE A 152 11.30 3.34 -3.27
CA ILE A 152 10.71 4.52 -3.89
C ILE A 152 11.81 5.39 -4.49
N THR A 153 12.88 5.63 -3.73
CA THR A 153 13.98 6.53 -4.11
C THR A 153 14.74 6.03 -5.34
N LEU A 154 15.05 4.74 -5.39
CA LEU A 154 15.82 4.11 -6.47
C LEU A 154 14.95 3.36 -7.47
N ASN A 155 13.63 3.45 -7.33
CA ASN A 155 12.63 2.86 -8.24
C ASN A 155 12.90 1.37 -8.51
N PHE A 156 12.95 0.54 -7.47
CA PHE A 156 12.96 -0.93 -7.58
C PHE A 156 11.73 -1.52 -6.87
N THR A 157 11.46 -2.81 -7.08
CA THR A 157 10.29 -3.47 -6.48
C THR A 157 10.65 -4.31 -5.26
N ILE A 158 9.86 -4.19 -4.20
CA ILE A 158 9.92 -5.11 -3.06
C ILE A 158 8.92 -6.24 -3.29
N VAL A 159 9.37 -7.49 -3.17
CA VAL A 159 8.53 -8.68 -3.38
C VAL A 159 8.33 -9.40 -2.06
N ASN A 160 7.10 -9.44 -1.57
CA ASN A 160 6.77 -10.15 -0.34
C ASN A 160 6.43 -11.62 -0.64
N PHE A 161 7.20 -12.55 -0.11
CA PHE A 161 6.96 -14.00 -0.23
C PHE A 161 5.92 -14.51 0.78
N ASN A 162 5.38 -13.63 1.62
CA ASN A 162 4.40 -13.94 2.66
C ASN A 162 4.89 -15.02 3.64
N VAL A 163 6.18 -15.01 3.95
CA VAL A 163 6.75 -15.87 5.00
C VAL A 163 6.34 -15.33 6.36
N MET A 164 5.65 -16.16 7.15
CA MET A 164 5.15 -15.84 8.49
C MET A 164 5.97 -16.55 9.58
N ASP A 165 5.84 -16.09 10.82
CA ASP A 165 6.59 -16.58 11.98
C ASP A 165 6.47 -18.11 12.16
N HIS A 166 5.28 -18.67 11.95
CA HIS A 166 5.03 -20.11 12.08
C HIS A 166 5.64 -20.95 10.93
N HIS A 167 6.20 -20.31 9.90
CA HIS A 167 6.97 -21.00 8.86
C HIS A 167 8.44 -21.21 9.25
N ILE A 168 8.92 -20.55 10.30
CA ILE A 168 10.31 -20.62 10.72
C ILE A 168 10.55 -21.92 11.50
N GLY A 169 11.63 -22.61 11.15
CA GLY A 169 12.01 -23.88 11.73
C GLY A 169 12.63 -23.74 13.13
N PRO A 170 13.02 -24.87 13.74
CA PRO A 170 13.56 -24.91 15.11
C PRO A 170 14.83 -24.09 15.31
N ASP A 171 15.59 -23.86 14.23
CA ASP A 171 16.83 -23.08 14.27
C ASP A 171 16.61 -21.56 14.33
N ARG A 172 15.33 -21.14 14.30
CA ARG A 172 14.87 -19.76 14.48
C ARG A 172 15.32 -18.80 13.39
N MET A 173 15.75 -19.31 12.23
CA MET A 173 16.24 -18.47 11.13
C MET A 173 15.79 -18.98 9.76
N HIS A 174 15.87 -20.29 9.52
CA HIS A 174 15.47 -20.86 8.24
C HIS A 174 14.01 -21.28 8.25
N LEU A 175 13.44 -21.40 7.04
CA LEU A 175 12.14 -22.04 6.89
C LEU A 175 12.20 -23.48 7.36
N ASP A 176 11.16 -23.93 8.06
CA ASP A 176 10.94 -25.35 8.29
C ASP A 176 10.88 -26.06 6.93
N TYR A 177 11.44 -27.27 6.86
CA TYR A 177 11.53 -28.06 5.64
C TYR A 177 10.17 -28.27 4.97
N LYS A 178 9.09 -28.43 5.76
CA LYS A 178 7.72 -28.54 5.22
C LYS A 178 7.25 -27.30 4.43
N TYR A 179 7.86 -26.15 4.65
CA TYR A 179 7.58 -24.89 3.96
C TYR A 179 8.65 -24.51 2.93
N SER A 180 9.60 -25.41 2.64
CA SER A 180 10.70 -25.16 1.70
C SER A 180 10.24 -24.79 0.28
N THR A 181 9.04 -25.22 -0.12
CA THR A 181 8.45 -24.91 -1.42
C THR A 181 7.95 -23.48 -1.55
N ILE A 182 7.73 -22.74 -0.45
CA ILE A 182 7.25 -21.36 -0.48
C ILE A 182 8.17 -20.49 -1.33
N VAL A 183 9.48 -20.58 -1.13
CA VAL A 183 10.47 -19.77 -1.86
C VAL A 183 10.38 -20.02 -3.37
N LYS A 184 10.34 -21.29 -3.79
CA LYS A 184 10.19 -21.66 -5.20
C LYS A 184 8.88 -21.12 -5.78
N ASN A 185 7.77 -21.34 -5.09
CA ASN A 185 6.45 -20.95 -5.58
C ASN A 185 6.33 -19.43 -5.66
N SER A 186 6.80 -18.68 -4.66
CA SER A 186 6.79 -17.22 -4.68
C SER A 186 7.63 -16.63 -5.81
N ILE A 187 8.80 -17.22 -6.13
CA ILE A 187 9.61 -16.82 -7.30
C ILE A 187 8.78 -17.00 -8.59
N VAL A 188 8.11 -18.15 -8.75
CA VAL A 188 7.31 -18.44 -9.96
C VAL A 188 6.05 -17.58 -10.05
N ASP A 189 5.33 -17.41 -8.93
CA ASP A 189 4.07 -16.65 -8.86
C ASP A 189 4.28 -15.17 -9.11
N TYR A 190 5.36 -14.59 -8.56
CA TYR A 190 5.70 -13.19 -8.81
C TYR A 190 5.95 -12.94 -10.29
N GLU A 191 6.66 -13.84 -10.97
CA GLU A 191 6.92 -13.70 -12.40
C GLU A 191 5.67 -13.89 -13.26
N TYR A 192 4.78 -14.80 -12.88
CA TYR A 192 3.47 -14.91 -13.52
C TYR A 192 2.69 -13.59 -13.42
N LEU A 193 2.67 -12.96 -12.24
CA LEU A 193 2.00 -11.68 -12.04
C LEU A 193 2.70 -10.52 -12.78
N SER A 194 4.04 -10.47 -12.76
CA SER A 194 4.85 -9.46 -13.46
C SER A 194 4.69 -9.52 -14.98
N SER A 195 4.60 -10.73 -15.56
CA SER A 195 4.33 -10.92 -16.99
C SER A 195 2.89 -10.57 -17.40
N THR A 196 1.92 -10.70 -16.50
CA THR A 196 0.55 -10.22 -16.77
C THR A 196 0.39 -8.70 -16.62
N LEU A 197 1.28 -8.06 -15.87
CA LEU A 197 1.29 -6.61 -15.60
C LEU A 197 2.18 -5.80 -16.55
N THR A 198 2.93 -6.45 -17.43
CA THR A 198 3.54 -5.79 -18.59
C THR A 198 2.52 -5.75 -19.71
N PRO A 199 1.76 -4.64 -19.91
CA PRO A 199 1.20 -4.45 -21.23
C PRO A 199 2.41 -4.41 -22.16
N LEU A 200 2.45 -5.35 -23.10
CA LEU A 200 3.16 -5.16 -24.37
C LEU A 200 3.01 -3.68 -24.76
N PRO A 201 4.02 -3.02 -25.36
CA PRO A 201 3.85 -1.66 -25.84
C PRO A 201 2.76 -1.68 -26.92
N ILE A 202 1.52 -1.52 -26.48
CA ILE A 202 0.37 -1.29 -27.31
C ILE A 202 0.71 0.06 -27.90
N LYS A 203 1.04 0.08 -29.20
CA LYS A 203 0.96 1.29 -30.01
C LYS A 203 -0.35 1.94 -29.61
N THR A 204 -0.27 3.03 -28.87
CA THR A 204 -1.45 3.73 -28.39
C THR A 204 -2.11 4.31 -29.62
N ILE A 205 -3.04 3.56 -30.22
CA ILE A 205 -4.03 4.11 -31.11
C ILE A 205 -4.83 5.03 -30.21
N GLY A 206 -4.44 6.30 -30.19
CA GLY A 206 -5.11 7.32 -29.42
C GLY A 206 -6.59 7.24 -29.72
N ARG A 207 -7.42 7.19 -28.67
CA ARG A 207 -8.87 7.23 -28.83
C ARG A 207 -9.22 8.40 -29.74
N SER A 208 -10.07 8.13 -30.72
CA SER A 208 -10.50 9.14 -31.69
C SER A 208 -11.07 10.36 -30.98
N ARG A 209 -11.04 11.51 -31.66
CA ARG A 209 -11.53 12.78 -31.14
C ARG A 209 -12.99 12.67 -30.72
N GLU A 210 -13.79 11.86 -31.44
CA GLU A 210 -15.19 11.59 -31.14
C GLU A 210 -15.39 10.82 -29.83
N ALA A 211 -14.56 9.80 -29.56
CA ALA A 211 -14.64 9.02 -28.32
C ALA A 211 -14.27 9.87 -27.10
N LYS A 212 -13.28 10.75 -27.24
CA LYS A 212 -12.91 11.73 -26.20
C LYS A 212 -14.03 12.75 -25.98
N ALA A 213 -14.62 13.28 -27.06
CA ALA A 213 -15.73 14.23 -26.98
C ALA A 213 -16.98 13.62 -26.32
N ARG A 214 -17.36 12.39 -26.68
CA ARG A 214 -18.52 11.68 -26.10
C ARG A 214 -18.34 11.47 -24.59
N ARG A 215 -17.15 11.05 -24.15
CA ARG A 215 -16.85 10.87 -22.72
C ARG A 215 -16.89 12.20 -21.95
N ASN A 216 -16.33 13.27 -22.51
CA ASN A 216 -16.37 14.59 -21.89
C ASN A 216 -17.79 15.14 -21.80
N LYS A 217 -18.62 14.93 -22.83
CA LYS A 217 -20.05 15.28 -22.81
C LYS A 217 -20.79 14.55 -21.70
N LEU A 218 -20.64 13.23 -21.59
CA LEU A 218 -21.27 12.44 -20.52
C LEU A 218 -20.82 12.90 -19.12
N ARG A 219 -19.53 13.23 -18.95
CA ARG A 219 -19.00 13.77 -17.70
C ARG A 219 -19.62 15.13 -17.37
N HIS A 220 -19.74 16.03 -18.35
CA HIS A 220 -20.38 17.34 -18.17
C HIS A 220 -21.86 17.22 -17.83
N THR A 221 -22.61 16.35 -18.52
CA THR A 221 -24.03 16.13 -18.22
C THR A 221 -24.22 15.58 -16.81
N LYS A 222 -23.38 14.64 -16.37
CA LYS A 222 -23.41 14.11 -14.99
C LYS A 222 -23.06 15.19 -13.96
N LEU A 223 -22.14 16.11 -14.29
CA LEU A 223 -21.79 17.24 -13.43
C LEU A 223 -22.93 18.26 -13.32
N LEU A 224 -23.58 18.59 -14.45
CA LEU A 224 -24.75 19.47 -14.51
C LEU A 224 -25.93 18.90 -13.71
N LEU A 225 -26.22 17.60 -13.84
CA LEU A 225 -27.24 16.91 -13.04
C LEU A 225 -26.90 16.93 -11.54
N LYS A 226 -25.62 16.83 -11.17
CA LYS A 226 -25.18 17.01 -9.78
C LYS A 226 -25.27 18.45 -9.27
N GLN A 227 -25.28 19.43 -10.17
CA GLN A 227 -25.36 20.86 -9.87
C GLN A 227 -26.80 21.39 -9.83
N GLN A 228 -27.79 20.66 -10.37
CA GLN A 228 -29.22 20.91 -10.16
C GLN A 228 -29.65 20.53 -8.74
N GLN A 229 -29.04 21.18 -7.75
CA GLN A 229 -29.34 21.00 -6.34
C GLN A 229 -30.41 22.02 -5.97
N TYR A 230 -31.59 21.53 -5.60
CA TYR A 230 -32.71 22.36 -5.17
C TYR A 230 -32.49 22.76 -3.71
N TYR A 231 -32.51 24.07 -3.43
CA TYR A 231 -32.23 24.59 -2.10
C TYR A 231 -33.37 25.47 -1.59
N LEU A 232 -33.77 25.24 -0.34
CA LEU A 232 -34.58 26.16 0.43
C LEU A 232 -33.72 26.90 1.44
N THR A 233 -33.83 28.23 1.48
CA THR A 233 -33.12 29.07 2.44
C THR A 233 -34.08 29.65 3.48
N ARG A 234 -33.73 29.56 4.76
CA ARG A 234 -34.48 30.18 5.86
C ARG A 234 -33.54 30.86 6.85
N PRO A 235 -33.90 32.03 7.40
CA PRO A 235 -33.19 32.62 8.53
C PRO A 235 -33.35 31.72 9.77
N VAL A 236 -32.33 31.70 10.63
CA VAL A 236 -32.32 30.92 11.87
C VAL A 236 -31.84 31.79 13.04
N GLU A 237 -32.64 31.80 14.10
CA GLU A 237 -32.33 32.51 15.34
C GLU A 237 -31.91 31.54 16.46
N SER A 238 -31.11 32.02 17.41
CA SER A 238 -30.90 31.30 18.67
C SER A 238 -32.25 31.19 19.39
N PRO A 239 -32.72 30.00 19.84
CA PRO A 239 -31.93 28.86 20.30
C PRO A 239 -31.85 27.67 19.33
N TRP A 240 -32.21 27.83 18.05
CA TRP A 240 -32.16 26.74 17.08
C TRP A 240 -30.73 26.26 16.82
N CYS A 241 -30.52 24.95 16.96
CA CYS A 241 -29.28 24.28 16.61
C CYS A 241 -29.55 23.21 15.54
N LEU A 242 -28.50 22.75 14.85
CA LEU A 242 -28.68 21.79 13.75
C LEU A 242 -29.43 20.51 14.19
N LYS A 243 -29.28 20.10 15.45
CA LYS A 243 -29.99 18.95 16.02
C LYS A 243 -31.49 19.23 16.15
N SER A 244 -31.89 20.35 16.75
CA SER A 244 -33.32 20.70 16.90
C SER A 244 -33.99 20.99 15.56
N ILE A 245 -33.28 21.60 14.61
CA ILE A 245 -33.76 21.80 13.24
C ILE A 245 -34.05 20.47 12.55
N LYS A 246 -33.13 19.49 12.62
CA LYS A 246 -33.36 18.16 12.04
C LYS A 246 -34.57 17.45 12.64
N THR A 247 -34.73 17.52 13.97
CA THR A 247 -35.88 16.94 14.67
C THR A 247 -37.18 17.61 14.21
N HIS A 248 -37.21 18.93 14.11
CA HIS A 248 -38.40 19.66 13.67
C HIS A 248 -38.78 19.36 12.21
N LEU A 249 -37.81 19.34 11.30
CA LEU A 249 -38.04 18.98 9.90
C LEU A 249 -38.57 17.54 9.74
N HIS A 250 -38.08 16.62 10.56
CA HIS A 250 -38.59 15.24 10.60
C HIS A 250 -40.03 15.18 11.12
N GLN A 251 -40.37 15.95 12.16
CA GLN A 251 -41.75 16.04 12.68
C GLN A 251 -42.73 16.56 11.62
N GLN A 252 -42.30 17.54 10.81
CA GLN A 252 -43.06 18.07 9.69
C GLN A 252 -43.05 17.14 8.45
N LYS A 253 -42.47 15.94 8.55
CA LYS A 253 -42.37 14.93 7.47
C LYS A 253 -41.69 15.45 6.19
N ILE A 254 -40.76 16.40 6.32
CA ILE A 254 -40.07 17.00 5.17
C ILE A 254 -38.93 16.08 4.72
N LYS A 255 -39.02 15.59 3.47
CA LYS A 255 -38.00 14.75 2.84
C LYS A 255 -36.88 15.61 2.28
N LEU A 256 -35.71 15.56 2.88
CA LEU A 256 -34.53 16.33 2.46
C LEU A 256 -33.36 15.43 2.08
N ALA A 257 -32.49 15.92 1.22
CA ALA A 257 -31.26 15.23 0.82
C ALA A 257 -30.13 15.50 1.82
N LYS A 258 -29.91 16.77 2.17
CA LYS A 258 -28.82 17.20 3.06
C LYS A 258 -29.12 18.55 3.69
N ILE A 259 -28.61 18.77 4.89
CA ILE A 259 -28.54 20.10 5.51
C ILE A 259 -27.06 20.47 5.68
N PRO A 260 -26.52 21.38 4.86
CA PRO A 260 -25.21 21.98 5.09
C PRO A 260 -25.10 22.71 6.44
N PRO A 261 -23.88 22.99 6.94
CA PRO A 261 -23.69 23.79 8.14
C PRO A 261 -24.37 25.17 8.04
N ILE A 262 -24.94 25.63 9.16
CA ILE A 262 -25.57 26.96 9.25
C ILE A 262 -24.47 28.01 9.12
N TYR A 263 -24.65 28.98 8.23
CA TYR A 263 -23.69 30.05 8.00
C TYR A 263 -24.40 31.39 8.03
N ARG A 264 -23.85 32.36 8.79
CA ARG A 264 -24.41 33.73 8.94
C ARG A 264 -25.92 33.73 9.23
N LYS A 265 -26.35 32.96 10.25
CA LYS A 265 -27.77 32.83 10.66
C LYS A 265 -28.71 32.39 9.53
N THR A 266 -28.18 31.72 8.51
CA THR A 266 -28.95 31.23 7.37
C THR A 266 -28.81 29.72 7.27
N LEU A 267 -29.94 29.03 7.25
CA LEU A 267 -30.05 27.61 6.98
C LEU A 267 -30.26 27.39 5.49
N ARG A 268 -29.53 26.42 4.95
CA ARG A 268 -29.76 25.87 3.60
C ARG A 268 -30.24 24.44 3.76
N ILE A 269 -31.33 24.09 3.10
CA ILE A 269 -31.86 22.73 3.06
C ILE A 269 -31.82 22.26 1.60
N GLN A 270 -31.15 21.15 1.35
CA GLN A 270 -30.97 20.58 0.01
C GLN A 270 -32.01 19.49 -0.24
N PHE A 271 -32.60 19.47 -1.43
CA PHE A 271 -33.59 18.49 -1.89
C PHE A 271 -33.10 17.75 -3.14
N ASN A 272 -33.60 16.53 -3.34
CA ASN A 272 -33.24 15.68 -4.48
C ASN A 272 -34.04 16.01 -5.75
N ASN A 273 -35.20 16.66 -5.61
CA ASN A 273 -36.11 17.02 -6.70
C ASN A 273 -36.89 18.30 -6.34
N THR A 274 -37.56 18.92 -7.31
CA THR A 274 -38.36 20.15 -7.15
C THR A 274 -39.63 19.95 -6.33
N VAL A 275 -40.25 18.78 -6.42
CA VAL A 275 -41.52 18.48 -5.73
C VAL A 275 -41.33 18.54 -4.21
N ASP A 276 -40.26 17.92 -3.69
CA ASP A 276 -39.93 17.97 -2.26
C ASP A 276 -39.56 19.40 -1.81
N LEU A 277 -38.97 20.21 -2.70
CA LEU A 277 -38.69 21.63 -2.42
C LEU A 277 -39.99 22.43 -2.30
N GLU A 278 -40.92 22.29 -3.24
CA GLU A 278 -42.20 23.01 -3.25
C GLU A 278 -43.06 22.66 -2.03
N ILE A 279 -43.10 21.38 -1.66
CA ILE A 279 -43.77 20.91 -0.43
C ILE A 279 -43.13 21.54 0.80
N ALA A 280 -41.79 21.56 0.87
CA ALA A 280 -41.08 22.17 1.99
C ALA A 280 -41.28 23.68 2.05
N GLU A 281 -41.36 24.37 0.91
CA GLU A 281 -41.60 25.80 0.83
C GLU A 281 -43.02 26.17 1.29
N ALA A 282 -44.02 25.36 0.93
CA ALA A 282 -45.40 25.52 1.42
C ALA A 282 -45.55 25.20 2.92
N THR A 283 -44.75 24.27 3.44
CA THR A 283 -44.84 23.80 4.84
C THR A 283 -44.02 24.66 5.81
N LEU A 284 -42.90 25.24 5.36
CA LEU A 284 -41.99 26.04 6.19
C LEU A 284 -42.12 27.53 5.88
N PRO A 285 -42.87 28.29 6.70
CA PRO A 285 -42.93 29.74 6.54
C PRO A 285 -41.54 30.38 6.75
N GLN A 286 -41.40 31.63 6.33
CA GLN A 286 -40.10 32.32 6.33
C GLN A 286 -39.50 32.46 7.74
N ASP A 287 -40.33 32.51 8.77
CA ASP A 287 -39.99 32.64 10.19
C ASP A 287 -40.05 31.31 10.97
N ALA A 288 -40.08 30.17 10.26
CA ALA A 288 -40.20 28.83 10.85
C ALA A 288 -39.13 28.54 11.92
N PHE A 289 -37.94 29.17 11.83
CA PHE A 289 -36.84 29.01 12.78
C PHE A 289 -36.54 30.29 13.57
N SER A 290 -37.59 31.04 13.90
CA SER A 290 -37.50 32.17 14.83
C SER A 290 -37.53 31.71 16.30
N GLN A 291 -37.23 32.61 17.22
CA GLN A 291 -37.37 32.34 18.66
C GLN A 291 -38.80 31.94 19.05
N ARG A 292 -39.82 32.51 18.40
CA ARG A 292 -41.24 32.33 18.73
C ARG A 292 -41.74 30.93 18.40
N THR A 293 -41.19 30.32 17.36
CA THR A 293 -41.58 29.00 16.87
C THR A 293 -40.72 27.88 17.45
N TYR A 294 -39.75 28.21 18.31
CA TYR A 294 -38.90 27.21 18.94
C TYR A 294 -39.75 26.32 19.87
N PRO A 295 -39.80 24.99 19.64
CA PRO A 295 -40.58 24.11 20.48
C PRO A 295 -39.99 24.07 21.90
N LEU A 296 -40.73 24.61 22.88
CA LEU A 296 -40.34 24.67 24.30
C LEU A 296 -40.32 23.29 25.00
N THR A 297 -40.45 22.19 24.27
CA THR A 297 -40.48 20.82 24.82
C THR A 297 -39.10 20.26 25.19
N THR A 298 -38.15 21.11 25.58
CA THR A 298 -36.90 20.65 26.21
C THR A 298 -36.46 21.58 27.35
N ILE A 299 -37.40 21.95 28.22
CA ILE A 299 -37.10 22.45 29.57
C ILE A 299 -37.94 21.61 30.55
N CYS A 300 -37.43 20.45 30.94
CA CYS A 300 -37.80 19.75 32.18
C CYS A 300 -36.91 18.50 32.37
N LYS A 301 -35.81 18.67 33.12
CA LYS A 301 -35.20 17.71 34.05
C LYS A 301 -33.81 18.23 34.45
N LEU A 302 -33.79 19.32 35.21
CA LEU A 302 -32.61 19.74 35.97
C LEU A 302 -33.08 20.67 37.10
N THR A 303 -33.87 20.12 38.03
CA THR A 303 -34.02 20.65 39.39
C THR A 303 -34.52 19.54 40.30
N PHE A 304 -34.01 19.55 41.53
CA PHE A 304 -34.31 18.69 42.67
C PHE A 304 -33.67 17.29 42.71
N LEU A 305 -32.49 17.24 43.31
CA LEU A 305 -32.26 16.41 44.51
C LEU A 305 -31.17 17.08 45.36
N SER A 306 -31.60 18.08 46.15
CA SER A 306 -30.98 18.42 47.42
C SER A 306 -31.48 17.41 48.45
N SER A 307 -30.59 16.59 49.01
CA SER A 307 -30.57 16.15 50.41
C SER A 307 -29.76 14.86 50.59
N PHE A 308 -29.04 14.80 51.71
CA PHE A 308 -28.32 13.66 52.29
C PHE A 308 -26.96 13.30 51.69
N PHE A 309 -25.88 13.84 52.27
CA PHE A 309 -24.96 12.99 53.05
C PHE A 309 -24.41 13.80 54.25
N PRO A 310 -24.27 13.18 55.43
CA PRO A 310 -24.09 13.86 56.70
C PRO A 310 -22.61 14.09 57.04
N VAL A 311 -22.45 15.01 57.98
CA VAL A 311 -21.27 15.30 58.79
C VAL A 311 -20.66 14.01 59.36
N CYS A 312 -19.36 13.80 59.16
CA CYS A 312 -18.51 13.06 60.07
C CYS A 312 -17.32 13.94 60.47
N LYS A 313 -17.29 14.30 61.76
CA LYS A 313 -16.16 14.90 62.47
C LYS A 313 -15.76 13.91 63.56
N CYS A 314 -14.45 13.78 63.76
CA CYS A 314 -13.72 13.24 64.91
C CYS A 314 -13.68 11.71 65.11
N MET A 315 -12.50 11.13 64.87
CA MET A 315 -11.44 11.00 65.88
C MET A 315 -10.10 11.34 65.26
#